data_AF-A0A1Y4H4R2-F1
#
_entry.id   AF-A0A1Y4H4R2-F1
#
_cell.length_a   1.000
_cell.length_b   1.000
_cell.length_c   1.000
_cell.angle_alpha   90.00
_cell.angle_beta   90.00
_cell.angle_gamma   90.00
#
_symmetry.space_group_name_H-M   'P 1'
#
loop_
_entity.id
_entity.type
_entity.pdbx_description
1 polymer ?
#
loop_
_entity_poly.entity_id
_entity_poly.type
_entity_poly.pdbx_seq_one_letter_code
_entity_poly.pdbx_strand_id
1 'polypeptide(L)'
;MPSAADIVTKEGGYFRQKGTDRRVTRPTTSPPFASFTIKFKPAMKAKTRVRIIFLTLTALAVGFPLLFLTAPPVPHPVGPEVIAISFVENLTNANFDEARKLVTPESVETVHLFETLVGSQSDELKSEPTHFTVSRSEMNATQDTLFIDGKLFFSNKHKIIRRISLVLVYREGRWLVDCHDNNIF
;
A
#
# COMPACT_ATOMS: atom_id res chain seq x y z
N MET A 1 -47.85 19.30 9.86
CA MET A 1 -49.20 19.91 9.98
C MET A 1 -49.80 19.95 8.59
N PRO A 2 -51.04 19.51 8.34
CA PRO A 2 -52.28 19.54 9.16
C PRO A 2 -52.45 18.26 10.01
N SER A 3 -53.19 18.11 11.13
CA SER A 3 -54.34 18.75 11.83
C SER A 3 -55.75 18.43 11.32
N ALA A 4 -56.40 17.50 12.05
CA ALA A 4 -57.67 17.64 12.77
C ALA A 4 -58.78 16.59 12.48
N ALA A 5 -59.25 16.04 13.62
CA ALA A 5 -60.59 15.54 13.94
C ALA A 5 -60.98 14.14 13.43
N ASP A 6 -61.64 13.28 14.20
CA ASP A 6 -61.90 13.05 15.63
C ASP A 6 -63.00 11.94 15.64
N ILE A 7 -63.40 11.49 16.83
CA ILE A 7 -64.72 10.90 17.17
C ILE A 7 -64.82 9.37 17.04
N VAL A 8 -65.28 8.54 17.99
CA VAL A 8 -65.73 8.56 19.41
C VAL A 8 -65.91 7.07 19.79
N THR A 9 -65.31 6.58 20.88
CA THR A 9 -65.93 6.18 22.18
C THR A 9 -66.93 5.00 22.18
N LYS A 10 -66.64 3.98 23.01
CA LYS A 10 -67.44 3.43 24.14
C LYS A 10 -67.06 1.97 24.38
N GLU A 11 -66.38 1.68 25.48
CA GLU A 11 -66.92 1.24 26.78
C GLU A 11 -67.13 -0.27 26.88
N GLY A 12 -66.64 -0.81 28.00
CA GLY A 12 -67.33 -1.89 28.70
C GLY A 12 -66.59 -3.22 28.76
N GLY A 13 -66.25 -3.61 29.99
CA GLY A 13 -66.71 -4.93 30.44
C GLY A 13 -65.67 -6.02 30.61
N TYR A 14 -65.27 -6.18 31.86
CA TYR A 14 -64.54 -7.27 32.49
C TYR A 14 -65.06 -8.71 32.26
N PHE A 15 -64.15 -9.66 32.51
CA PHE A 15 -64.29 -11.05 32.99
C PHE A 15 -64.68 -12.21 32.06
N ARG A 16 -63.63 -12.90 31.59
CA ARG A 16 -63.31 -14.35 31.73
C ARG A 16 -64.47 -15.35 31.96
N GLN A 17 -64.61 -16.32 31.05
CA GLN A 17 -64.90 -17.71 31.42
C GLN A 17 -64.35 -18.72 30.39
N LYS A 18 -63.80 -19.81 30.93
CA LYS A 18 -63.23 -20.98 30.24
C LYS A 18 -64.32 -21.80 29.56
N GLY A 19 -63.99 -22.42 28.42
CA GLY A 19 -64.78 -23.52 27.87
C GLY A 19 -64.11 -24.17 26.67
N THR A 20 -63.57 -25.37 26.92
CA THR A 20 -63.12 -26.43 26.00
C THR A 20 -63.90 -26.56 24.69
N ASP A 21 -63.22 -26.73 23.55
CA ASP A 21 -63.59 -27.79 22.60
C ASP A 21 -62.54 -28.15 21.53
N ARG A 22 -62.80 -29.29 20.89
CA ARG A 22 -61.93 -30.27 20.23
C ARG A 22 -61.22 -29.87 18.92
N ARG A 23 -60.14 -30.62 18.69
CA ARG A 23 -59.34 -30.84 17.46
C ARG A 23 -60.12 -30.77 16.15
N VAL A 24 -59.52 -30.17 15.11
CA VAL A 24 -59.20 -30.81 13.81
C VAL A 24 -58.04 -30.05 13.15
N THR A 25 -56.95 -30.72 12.79
CA THR A 25 -55.98 -30.18 11.81
C THR A 25 -55.52 -31.26 10.84
N ARG A 26 -55.60 -30.93 9.55
CA ARG A 26 -55.21 -31.71 8.36
C ARG A 26 -53.70 -31.99 8.30
N PRO A 27 -53.25 -32.99 7.50
CA PRO A 27 -51.86 -33.40 7.41
C PRO A 27 -51.11 -32.56 6.36
N THR A 28 -49.89 -32.13 6.69
CA THR A 28 -48.94 -31.63 5.70
C THR A 28 -47.64 -32.41 5.85
N THR A 29 -47.37 -33.23 4.85
CA THR A 29 -46.14 -34.01 4.68
C THR A 29 -45.00 -33.07 4.30
N SER A 30 -43.98 -32.96 5.13
CA SER A 30 -42.63 -32.56 4.74
C SER A 30 -41.63 -33.42 5.53
N PRO A 31 -40.52 -33.88 4.92
CA PRO A 31 -39.62 -34.82 5.57
C PRO A 31 -38.82 -34.10 6.66
N PRO A 32 -38.55 -34.74 7.81
CA PRO A 32 -37.62 -34.15 8.77
C PRO A 32 -36.22 -34.22 8.16
N PHE A 33 -35.63 -33.05 7.92
CA PHE A 33 -34.19 -32.94 7.77
C PHE A 33 -33.54 -33.57 9.01
N ALA A 34 -32.90 -34.72 8.83
CA ALA A 34 -32.07 -35.32 9.87
C ALA A 34 -30.87 -34.39 10.08
N SER A 35 -30.96 -33.54 11.09
CA SER A 35 -29.84 -32.77 11.60
C SER A 35 -28.90 -33.72 12.34
N PHE A 36 -27.89 -34.24 11.64
CA PHE A 36 -26.77 -34.90 12.30
C PHE A 36 -25.98 -33.84 13.08
N THR A 37 -26.34 -33.67 14.35
CA THR A 37 -25.52 -32.92 15.30
C THR A 37 -24.30 -33.78 15.64
N ILE A 38 -23.15 -33.46 15.07
CA ILE A 38 -21.88 -34.05 15.47
C ILE A 38 -21.56 -33.52 16.88
N LYS A 39 -21.95 -34.28 17.92
CA LYS A 39 -21.51 -34.03 19.29
C LYS A 39 -20.04 -34.39 19.42
N PHE A 40 -19.15 -33.41 19.26
CA PHE A 40 -17.78 -33.53 19.74
C PHE A 40 -17.80 -33.61 21.27
N LYS A 41 -17.52 -34.80 21.83
CA LYS A 41 -17.13 -34.95 23.23
C LYS A 41 -15.61 -34.86 23.32
N PRO A 42 -15.01 -33.74 23.77
CA PRO A 42 -13.60 -33.76 24.13
C PRO A 42 -13.51 -34.20 25.59
N ALA A 43 -13.65 -35.50 25.89
CA ALA A 43 -13.23 -36.01 27.19
C ALA A 43 -11.71 -36.24 27.18
N MET A 44 -10.93 -35.18 26.91
CA MET A 44 -9.49 -35.22 27.09
C MET A 44 -9.12 -34.73 28.48
N LYS A 45 -8.37 -35.57 29.18
CA LYS A 45 -7.73 -35.26 30.46
C LYS A 45 -6.94 -33.94 30.31
N ALA A 46 -6.98 -33.08 31.33
CA ALA A 46 -6.33 -31.75 31.28
C ALA A 46 -4.87 -31.82 30.82
N LYS A 47 -4.15 -32.87 31.24
CA LYS A 47 -2.76 -33.15 30.83
C LYS A 47 -2.59 -33.36 29.32
N THR A 48 -3.58 -33.92 28.64
CA THR A 48 -3.59 -34.12 27.18
C THR A 48 -3.95 -32.83 26.44
N ARG A 49 -4.90 -32.04 26.98
CA ARG A 49 -5.25 -30.73 26.42
C ARG A 49 -4.07 -29.76 26.45
N VAL A 50 -3.34 -29.72 27.58
CA VAL A 50 -2.13 -28.89 27.72
C VAL A 50 -1.03 -29.33 26.74
N ARG A 51 -0.83 -30.64 26.54
CA ARG A 51 0.14 -31.14 25.57
C ARG A 51 -0.22 -30.77 24.13
N ILE A 52 -1.50 -30.83 23.77
CA ILE A 52 -1.96 -30.42 22.43
C ILE A 52 -1.78 -28.92 22.23
N ILE A 53 -2.14 -28.10 23.22
CA ILE A 53 -1.93 -26.64 23.15
C ILE A 53 -0.45 -26.33 22.98
N PHE A 54 0.42 -26.99 23.76
CA PHE A 54 1.87 -26.80 23.66
C PHE A 54 2.39 -27.22 22.27
N LEU A 55 1.97 -28.38 21.75
CA LEU A 55 2.31 -28.84 20.40
C LEU A 55 1.83 -27.88 19.31
N THR A 56 0.61 -27.36 19.40
CA THR A 56 0.11 -26.36 18.44
C THR A 56 0.85 -25.03 18.54
N LEU A 57 1.21 -24.61 19.76
CA LEU A 57 1.96 -23.38 19.98
C LEU A 57 3.39 -23.52 19.45
N THR A 58 4.02 -24.68 19.63
CA THR A 58 5.35 -24.98 19.05
C THR A 58 5.28 -25.06 17.52
N ALA A 59 4.24 -25.68 16.96
CA ALA A 59 4.05 -25.74 15.50
C ALA A 59 3.82 -24.35 14.88
N LEU A 60 3.06 -23.46 15.56
CA LEU A 60 2.89 -22.06 15.16
C LEU A 60 4.20 -21.27 15.32
N ALA A 61 4.91 -21.45 16.42
CA ALA A 61 6.17 -20.74 16.70
C ALA A 61 7.30 -21.10 15.71
N VAL A 62 7.29 -22.31 15.14
CA VAL A 62 8.28 -22.76 14.14
C VAL A 62 7.78 -22.56 12.71
N GLY A 63 6.49 -22.78 12.44
CA GLY A 63 5.89 -22.66 11.11
C GLY A 63 5.66 -21.21 10.67
N PHE A 64 5.32 -20.31 11.60
CA PHE A 64 5.06 -18.91 11.27
C PHE A 64 6.32 -18.16 10.81
N PRO A 65 7.52 -18.33 11.42
CA PRO A 65 8.76 -17.75 10.90
C PRO A 65 9.18 -18.29 9.53
N LEU A 66 8.88 -19.55 9.21
CA LEU A 66 9.24 -20.17 7.93
C LEU A 66 8.46 -19.54 6.75
N LEU A 67 7.24 -19.04 7.00
CA LEU A 67 6.47 -18.29 5.99
C LEU A 67 7.08 -16.91 5.69
N PHE A 68 7.87 -16.34 6.61
CA PHE A 68 8.61 -15.09 6.39
C PHE A 68 9.95 -15.30 5.67
N LEU A 69 10.56 -16.48 5.79
CA LEU A 69 11.83 -16.82 5.11
C LEU A 69 11.66 -17.06 3.60
N THR A 70 10.46 -17.42 3.14
CA THR A 70 10.16 -17.66 1.72
C THR A 70 9.44 -16.50 1.05
N ALA A 71 9.15 -15.41 1.77
CA ALA A 71 8.65 -14.20 1.15
C ALA A 71 9.76 -13.68 0.22
N PRO A 72 9.49 -13.46 -1.09
CA PRO A 72 10.45 -12.76 -1.93
C PRO A 72 10.79 -11.44 -1.23
N PRO A 73 12.06 -10.99 -1.27
CA PRO A 73 12.44 -9.73 -0.66
C PRO A 73 11.47 -8.67 -1.16
N VAL A 74 10.66 -8.13 -0.24
CA VAL A 74 9.74 -7.04 -0.54
C VAL A 74 10.61 -5.98 -1.22
N PRO A 75 10.31 -5.56 -2.46
CA PRO A 75 11.01 -4.44 -3.05
C PRO A 75 10.90 -3.33 -2.03
N HIS A 76 12.02 -2.93 -1.44
CA HIS A 76 12.01 -1.76 -0.58
C HIS A 76 11.43 -0.67 -1.48
N PRO A 77 10.31 -0.03 -1.12
CA PRO A 77 9.82 1.10 -1.89
C PRO A 77 10.97 2.10 -1.86
N VAL A 78 11.73 2.15 -2.95
CA VAL A 78 12.82 3.08 -3.09
C VAL A 78 12.13 4.43 -3.04
N GLY A 79 12.34 5.16 -1.95
CA GLY A 79 11.69 6.44 -1.74
C GLY A 79 11.93 7.32 -2.98
N PRO A 80 10.94 8.12 -3.40
CA PRO A 80 11.11 8.98 -4.57
C PRO A 80 12.33 9.90 -4.46
N GLU A 81 12.74 10.28 -3.25
CA GLU A 81 13.98 11.01 -2.99
C GLU A 81 15.23 10.24 -3.42
N VAL A 82 15.25 8.92 -3.21
CA VAL A 82 16.37 8.07 -3.61
C VAL A 82 16.46 7.98 -5.13
N ILE A 83 15.31 7.90 -5.83
CA ILE A 83 15.27 7.93 -7.30
C ILE A 83 15.83 9.25 -7.83
N ALA A 84 15.46 10.37 -7.20
CA ALA A 84 16.00 11.68 -7.57
C ALA A 84 17.52 11.76 -7.38
N ILE A 85 18.04 11.27 -6.25
CA ILE A 85 19.48 11.21 -5.98
C ILE A 85 20.18 10.34 -7.02
N SER A 86 19.71 9.10 -7.22
CA SER A 86 20.29 8.18 -8.19
C SER A 86 20.26 8.74 -9.61
N PHE A 87 19.20 9.45 -9.99
CA PHE A 87 19.12 10.08 -11.31
C PHE A 87 20.20 11.16 -11.49
N VAL A 88 20.33 12.09 -10.55
CA VAL A 88 21.34 13.17 -10.63
C VAL A 88 22.75 12.57 -10.61
N GLU A 89 23.02 11.62 -9.72
CA GLU A 89 24.32 10.97 -9.63
C GLU A 89 24.66 10.18 -10.90
N ASN A 90 23.69 9.51 -11.52
CA ASN A 90 23.92 8.84 -12.79
C ASN A 90 24.22 9.84 -13.92
N LEU A 91 23.55 11.00 -13.96
CA LEU A 91 23.86 12.05 -14.94
C LEU A 91 25.27 12.62 -14.75
N THR A 92 25.66 12.94 -13.51
CA THR A 92 26.96 13.56 -13.23
C THR A 92 28.13 12.59 -13.32
N ASN A 93 27.89 11.28 -13.19
CA ASN A 93 28.89 10.24 -13.44
C ASN A 93 28.88 9.73 -14.90
N ALA A 94 28.09 10.35 -15.79
CA ALA A 94 27.92 9.95 -17.19
C ALA A 94 27.43 8.49 -17.37
N ASN A 95 26.63 7.98 -16.43
CA ASN A 95 25.93 6.69 -16.50
C ASN A 95 24.53 6.87 -17.13
N PHE A 96 24.50 7.33 -18.38
CA PHE A 96 23.25 7.72 -19.06
C PHE A 96 22.27 6.56 -19.25
N ASP A 97 22.76 5.32 -19.40
CA ASP A 97 21.93 4.11 -19.47
C ASP A 97 21.08 3.90 -18.21
N GLU A 98 21.67 4.13 -17.02
CA GLU A 98 20.93 4.00 -15.76
C GLU A 98 20.02 5.21 -15.53
N ALA A 99 20.46 6.42 -15.87
CA ALA A 99 19.63 7.62 -15.80
C ALA A 99 18.35 7.47 -16.66
N ARG A 100 18.46 6.90 -17.86
CA ARG A 100 17.31 6.65 -18.75
C ARG A 100 16.25 5.73 -18.16
N LYS A 101 16.61 4.79 -17.28
CA LYS A 101 15.65 3.87 -16.65
C LYS A 101 14.78 4.56 -15.60
N LEU A 102 15.26 5.68 -15.07
CA LEU A 102 14.66 6.43 -13.97
C LEU A 102 13.75 7.56 -14.44
N VAL A 103 13.73 7.88 -15.73
CA VAL A 103 12.90 8.96 -16.30
C VAL A 103 11.60 8.42 -16.89
N THR A 104 10.66 9.33 -17.13
CA THR A 104 9.47 9.04 -17.93
C THR A 104 9.86 8.73 -19.39
N PRO A 105 9.10 7.90 -20.12
CA PRO A 105 9.37 7.61 -21.53
C PRO A 105 9.51 8.86 -22.40
N GLU A 106 8.73 9.90 -22.11
CA GLU A 106 8.73 11.19 -22.79
C GLU A 106 10.02 11.98 -22.52
N SER A 107 10.68 11.72 -21.40
CA SER A 107 11.91 12.41 -20.96
C SER A 107 13.20 11.71 -21.40
N VAL A 108 13.11 10.52 -22.02
CA VAL A 108 14.28 9.76 -22.49
C VAL A 108 15.07 10.57 -23.52
N GLU A 109 14.38 11.29 -24.40
CA GLU A 109 15.02 12.14 -25.42
C GLU A 109 15.83 13.28 -24.79
N THR A 110 15.32 13.90 -23.72
CA THR A 110 16.03 14.95 -22.97
C THR A 110 17.36 14.44 -22.40
N VAL A 111 17.38 13.21 -21.86
CA VAL A 111 18.61 12.59 -21.36
C VAL A 111 19.58 12.29 -22.51
N HIS A 112 19.09 11.83 -23.65
CA HIS A 112 19.91 11.58 -24.84
C HIS A 112 20.53 12.86 -25.42
N LEU A 113 19.78 13.96 -25.45
CA LEU A 113 20.30 15.26 -25.85
C LEU A 113 21.44 15.71 -24.93
N PHE A 114 21.27 15.52 -23.62
CA PHE A 114 22.33 15.83 -22.66
C PHE A 114 23.57 14.95 -22.84
N GLU A 115 23.40 13.64 -23.03
CA GLU A 115 24.50 12.73 -23.34
C GLU A 115 25.28 13.21 -24.58
N THR A 116 24.57 13.64 -25.63
CA THR A 116 25.18 14.17 -26.86
C THR A 116 25.95 15.47 -26.61
N LEU A 117 25.41 16.36 -25.78
CA LEU A 117 26.05 17.64 -25.42
C LEU A 117 27.30 17.44 -24.54
N VAL A 118 27.22 16.50 -23.61
CA VAL A 118 28.28 16.19 -22.66
C VAL A 118 29.39 15.37 -23.31
N GLY A 119 29.05 14.47 -24.23
CA GLY A 119 29.96 13.69 -25.10
C GLY A 119 31.41 13.60 -24.63
N SER A 120 32.27 14.44 -25.20
CA SER A 120 33.73 14.44 -24.99
C SER A 120 34.20 14.84 -23.58
N GLN A 121 33.31 15.33 -22.72
CA GLN A 121 33.57 15.72 -21.32
C GLN A 121 33.18 14.61 -20.32
N SER A 122 32.73 13.45 -20.80
CA SER A 122 32.34 12.33 -19.93
C SER A 122 33.50 11.83 -19.04
N ASP A 123 34.74 11.87 -19.53
CA ASP A 123 35.91 11.52 -18.72
C ASP A 123 36.21 12.56 -17.63
N GLU A 124 35.96 13.85 -17.91
CA GLU A 124 36.09 14.92 -16.92
C GLU A 124 35.01 14.81 -15.84
N LEU A 125 33.76 14.51 -16.24
CA LEU A 125 32.66 14.24 -15.30
C LEU A 125 32.95 13.06 -14.37
N LYS A 126 33.55 11.99 -14.89
CA LYS A 126 33.96 10.84 -14.08
C LYS A 126 35.13 11.15 -13.15
N SER A 127 35.96 12.14 -13.50
CA SER A 127 37.16 12.46 -12.74
C SER A 127 36.90 13.24 -11.46
N GLU A 128 35.82 14.05 -11.41
CA GLU A 128 35.41 14.78 -10.21
C GLU A 128 34.11 14.22 -9.63
N PRO A 129 34.18 13.35 -8.60
CA PRO A 129 32.99 12.80 -7.99
C PRO A 129 32.11 13.92 -7.42
N THR A 130 30.79 13.75 -7.60
CA THR A 130 29.78 14.68 -7.10
C THR A 130 28.78 13.96 -6.21
N HIS A 131 28.17 14.70 -5.29
CA HIS A 131 27.09 14.21 -4.45
C HIS A 131 25.91 15.18 -4.48
N PHE A 132 24.71 14.63 -4.57
CA PHE A 132 23.47 15.39 -4.52
C PHE A 132 22.80 15.22 -3.16
N THR A 133 22.38 16.33 -2.55
CA THR A 133 21.58 16.29 -1.32
C THR A 133 20.25 16.99 -1.50
N VAL A 134 19.19 16.30 -1.09
CA VAL A 134 17.83 16.84 -1.09
C VAL A 134 17.70 17.87 0.03
N SER A 135 17.30 19.08 -0.33
CA SER A 135 17.05 20.18 0.60
C SER A 135 15.56 20.34 0.92
N ARG A 136 14.69 20.08 -0.07
CA ARG A 136 13.23 20.13 0.07
C ARG A 136 12.62 18.99 -0.74
N SER A 137 11.62 18.34 -0.17
CA SER A 137 10.78 17.34 -0.82
C SER A 137 9.34 17.72 -0.52
N GLU A 138 8.54 17.97 -1.55
CA GLU A 138 7.15 18.39 -1.43
C GLU A 138 6.25 17.54 -2.31
N MET A 139 5.36 16.80 -1.66
CA MET A 139 4.34 15.99 -2.32
C MET A 139 3.14 16.87 -2.66
N ASN A 140 2.62 16.74 -3.87
CA ASN A 140 1.39 17.40 -4.24
C ASN A 140 0.17 16.79 -3.49
N ALA A 141 -0.98 17.47 -3.57
CA ALA A 141 -2.19 17.05 -2.86
C ALA A 141 -2.73 15.70 -3.36
N THR A 142 -2.51 15.36 -4.62
CA THR A 142 -2.96 14.13 -5.27
C THR A 142 -2.00 12.94 -5.07
N GLN A 143 -0.84 13.17 -4.46
CA GLN A 143 0.20 12.18 -4.16
C GLN A 143 0.76 11.43 -5.38
N ASP A 144 0.62 12.02 -6.55
CA ASP A 144 1.12 11.49 -7.83
C ASP A 144 2.29 12.29 -8.39
N THR A 145 2.61 13.45 -7.79
CA THR A 145 3.76 14.27 -8.16
C THR A 145 4.53 14.72 -6.92
N LEU A 146 5.85 14.60 -7.00
CA LEU A 146 6.78 15.07 -5.98
C LEU A 146 7.74 16.09 -6.57
N PHE A 147 7.85 17.24 -5.91
CA PHE A 147 8.82 18.28 -6.22
C PHE A 147 10.02 18.14 -5.29
N ILE A 148 11.22 18.03 -5.86
CA ILE A 148 12.47 17.91 -5.12
C ILE A 148 13.38 19.08 -5.49
N ASP A 149 13.81 19.83 -4.47
CA ASP A 149 14.91 20.78 -4.61
C ASP A 149 16.12 20.24 -3.84
N GLY A 150 17.28 20.28 -4.48
CA GLY A 150 18.52 19.87 -3.84
C GLY A 150 19.73 20.65 -4.31
N LYS A 151 20.86 20.31 -3.71
CA LYS A 151 22.16 20.93 -3.97
C LYS A 151 23.13 19.86 -4.44
N LEU A 152 23.80 20.13 -5.55
CA LEU A 152 24.89 19.32 -6.06
C LEU A 152 26.21 19.86 -5.53
N PHE A 153 27.07 18.98 -5.02
CA PHE A 153 28.38 19.32 -4.48
C PHE A 153 29.47 18.52 -5.18
N PHE A 154 30.67 19.08 -5.24
CA PHE A 154 31.87 18.28 -5.46
C PHE A 154 32.21 17.50 -4.18
N SER A 155 32.38 16.19 -4.29
CA SER A 155 32.62 15.30 -3.15
C SER A 155 33.90 15.66 -2.41
N ASN A 156 34.93 16.14 -3.12
CA ASN A 156 36.25 16.45 -2.58
C ASN A 156 36.37 17.84 -1.92
N LYS A 157 35.49 18.78 -2.27
CA LYS A 157 35.64 20.21 -1.91
C LYS A 157 34.47 20.75 -1.09
N HIS A 158 33.40 19.96 -0.89
CA HIS A 158 32.12 20.40 -0.28
C HIS A 158 31.60 21.73 -0.85
N LYS A 159 31.99 22.04 -2.10
CA LYS A 159 31.61 23.26 -2.79
C LYS A 159 30.34 23.00 -3.58
N ILE A 160 29.33 23.85 -3.39
CA ILE A 160 28.09 23.79 -4.17
C ILE A 160 28.43 24.08 -5.63
N ILE A 161 28.03 23.18 -6.50
CA ILE A 161 28.10 23.30 -7.96
C ILE A 161 26.86 24.03 -8.43
N ARG A 162 25.69 23.49 -8.07
CA ARG A 162 24.39 23.96 -8.58
C ARG A 162 23.25 23.55 -7.65
N ARG A 163 22.15 24.30 -7.72
CA ARG A 163 20.85 23.87 -7.18
C ARG A 163 20.06 23.20 -8.30
N ILE A 164 19.53 22.02 -8.04
CA ILE A 164 18.77 21.24 -9.02
C ILE A 164 17.36 21.09 -8.48
N SER A 165 16.38 21.40 -9.32
CA SER A 165 14.97 21.19 -9.07
C SER A 165 14.50 20.07 -9.99
N LEU A 166 13.80 19.09 -9.42
CA LEU A 166 13.31 17.92 -10.11
C LEU A 166 11.82 17.75 -9.82
N VAL A 167 11.13 17.19 -10.80
CA VAL A 167 9.74 16.75 -10.69
C VAL A 167 9.75 15.25 -10.88
N LEU A 168 9.17 14.54 -9.93
CA LEU A 168 8.95 13.11 -10.02
C LEU A 168 7.46 12.86 -10.12
N VAL A 169 7.07 11.91 -10.96
CA VAL A 169 5.69 11.50 -11.18
C VAL A 169 5.53 10.02 -10.88
N TYR A 170 4.45 9.66 -10.20
CA TYR A 170 4.09 8.27 -9.92
C TYR A 170 3.26 7.72 -11.08
N ARG A 171 3.84 6.82 -11.87
CA ARG A 171 3.19 6.19 -13.02
C ARG A 171 3.45 4.69 -12.99
N GLU A 172 2.44 3.90 -13.34
CA GLU A 172 2.56 2.44 -13.48
C GLU A 172 3.14 1.73 -12.24
N GLY A 173 2.87 2.27 -11.04
CA GLY A 173 3.34 1.69 -9.78
C GLY A 173 4.77 2.09 -9.38
N ARG A 174 5.44 2.97 -10.13
CA ARG A 174 6.80 3.45 -9.84
C ARG A 174 6.93 4.97 -9.96
N TRP A 175 7.86 5.54 -9.21
CA TRP A 175 8.24 6.94 -9.34
C TRP A 175 9.24 7.11 -10.48
N LEU A 176 9.06 8.16 -11.28
CA LEU A 176 9.93 8.49 -12.42
C LEU A 176 10.19 9.98 -12.46
N VAL A 177 11.40 10.35 -12.89
CA VAL A 177 11.77 11.75 -13.10
C VAL A 177 11.16 12.24 -14.40
N ASP A 178 10.42 13.34 -14.32
CA ASP A 178 9.91 14.06 -15.48
C ASP A 178 10.86 15.21 -15.81
N CYS A 179 11.43 15.22 -17.01
CA CYS A 179 12.37 16.23 -17.47
C CYS A 179 11.74 17.25 -18.42
N HIS A 180 10.42 17.21 -18.65
CA HIS A 180 9.76 18.04 -19.67
C HIS A 180 9.89 19.54 -19.42
N ASP A 181 9.73 19.97 -18.16
CA ASP A 181 9.79 21.38 -17.75
C ASP A 181 11.03 21.72 -16.90
N ASN A 182 11.88 20.73 -16.60
CA ASN A 182 12.97 20.91 -15.67
C ASN A 182 14.21 21.48 -16.37
N ASN A 183 14.61 22.68 -15.96
CA ASN A 183 15.94 23.26 -16.21
C ASN A 183 17.00 22.51 -15.40
N ILE A 184 17.16 21.21 -15.67
CA ILE A 184 18.23 20.38 -15.12
C ILE A 184 19.59 20.88 -15.67
N PHE A 185 19.56 21.58 -16.81
CA PHE A 185 20.72 22.14 -17.52
C PHE A 185 20.84 23.65 -17.43
#